data_AF-A0A952LDY4-F1
#
_entry.id   AF-A0A952LDY4-F1
#
_cell.length_a   1.000
_cell.length_b   1.000
_cell.length_c   1.000
_cell.angle_alpha   90.00
_cell.angle_beta   90.00
_cell.angle_gamma   90.00
#
_symmetry.space_group_name_H-M   'P 1'
#
loop_
_entity.id
_entity.type
_entity.pdbx_description
1 polymer ?
#
loop_
_entity_poly.entity_id
_entity_poly.type
_entity_poly.pdbx_seq_one_letter_code
_entity_poly.pdbx_strand_id
1 'polypeptide(L)'
;MKKSLLTIALLTVGFSIAFADPNQELKKAIDIESYSHQERIKILQEADNCIHNAKTREEYKACEEKEKQEREQLRQKIFEMRKQELLEKLNSRPNIPQKIKDCVANATNHEQLKACHEQLKEFRLEMKENKMKGNSQMK
;
A
#
# COMPACT_ATOMS: atom_id res chain seq x y z
N MET A 1 -0.84 -59.74 -33.65
CA MET A 1 0.34 -58.83 -33.63
C MET A 1 -0.17 -57.40 -33.47
N LYS A 2 0.21 -56.74 -32.37
CA LYS A 2 -0.27 -55.42 -31.94
C LYS A 2 0.57 -54.31 -32.61
N LYS A 3 -0.06 -53.32 -33.22
CA LYS A 3 0.55 -52.02 -33.57
C LYS A 3 -0.50 -50.94 -33.29
N SER A 4 -0.40 -50.28 -32.14
CA SER A 4 0.33 -49.03 -31.87
C SER A 4 -0.56 -47.81 -32.14
N LEU A 5 -1.27 -47.40 -31.09
CA LEU A 5 -1.93 -46.11 -30.94
C LEU A 5 -0.85 -45.07 -30.62
N LEU A 6 -0.71 -44.04 -31.45
CA LEU A 6 0.20 -42.92 -31.22
C LEU A 6 -0.66 -41.66 -31.08
N THR A 7 -1.10 -41.41 -29.86
CA THR A 7 -1.91 -40.25 -29.47
C THR A 7 -0.97 -39.16 -28.99
N ILE A 8 -0.67 -38.18 -29.84
CA ILE A 8 0.11 -36.98 -29.45
C ILE A 8 -0.87 -35.97 -28.86
N ALA A 9 -0.94 -35.93 -27.52
CA ALA A 9 -1.61 -34.86 -26.79
C ALA A 9 -0.68 -33.63 -26.78
N LEU A 10 -0.97 -32.65 -27.64
CA LEU A 10 -0.36 -31.32 -27.60
C LEU A 10 -0.89 -30.57 -26.37
N LEU A 11 -0.15 -30.61 -25.27
CA LEU A 11 -0.34 -29.74 -24.10
C LEU A 11 0.23 -28.34 -24.42
N THR A 12 -0.60 -27.46 -24.98
CA THR A 12 -0.28 -26.02 -25.02
C THR A 12 -0.46 -25.45 -23.61
N VAL A 13 0.65 -25.39 -22.86
CA VAL A 13 0.71 -24.66 -21.59
C VAL A 13 0.68 -23.17 -21.94
N GLY A 14 -0.52 -22.58 -21.90
CA GLY A 14 -0.72 -21.14 -22.05
C GLY A 14 -0.10 -20.40 -20.87
N PHE A 15 1.10 -19.86 -21.06
CA PHE A 15 1.76 -19.00 -20.10
C PHE A 15 1.13 -17.60 -20.19
N SER A 16 0.02 -17.38 -19.47
CA SER A 16 -0.59 -16.06 -19.34
C SER A 16 0.33 -15.16 -18.52
N ILE A 17 1.06 -14.28 -19.20
CA ILE A 17 1.86 -13.24 -18.55
C ILE A 17 0.88 -12.15 -18.09
N ALA A 18 0.58 -12.13 -16.78
CA ALA A 18 -0.21 -11.06 -16.18
C ALA A 18 0.66 -9.79 -16.09
N PHE A 19 0.45 -8.84 -17.00
CA PHE A 19 1.02 -7.50 -16.88
C PHE A 19 0.15 -6.68 -15.91
N ALA A 20 0.77 -6.14 -14.85
CA ALA A 20 0.11 -5.25 -13.92
C ALA A 20 -0.26 -3.91 -14.62
N ASP A 21 -1.53 -3.53 -14.59
CA ASP A 21 -2.06 -2.31 -15.22
C ASP A 21 -1.72 -1.06 -14.37
N PRO A 22 -0.92 -0.11 -14.89
CA PRO A 22 -0.57 1.12 -14.17
C PRO A 22 -1.79 2.00 -13.80
N ASN A 23 -2.93 1.87 -14.49
CA ASN A 23 -4.15 2.59 -14.11
C ASN A 23 -4.76 2.10 -12.79
N GLN A 24 -4.49 0.84 -12.41
CA GLN A 24 -5.02 0.25 -11.19
C GLN A 24 -4.38 0.87 -9.93
N GLU A 25 -3.08 1.20 -9.98
CA GLU A 25 -2.39 1.83 -8.85
C GLU A 25 -2.89 3.27 -8.61
N LEU A 26 -3.07 4.04 -9.69
CA LEU A 26 -3.60 5.40 -9.60
C LEU A 26 -5.02 5.40 -9.03
N LYS A 27 -5.86 4.45 -9.46
CA LYS A 27 -7.23 4.31 -8.96
C LYS A 27 -7.26 4.05 -7.45
N LYS A 28 -6.45 3.12 -6.94
CA LYS A 28 -6.39 2.84 -5.48
C LYS A 28 -5.96 4.06 -4.67
N ALA A 29 -4.97 4.81 -5.15
CA ALA A 29 -4.53 6.03 -4.48
C ALA A 29 -5.65 7.10 -4.44
N ILE A 30 -6.38 7.28 -5.54
CA ILE A 30 -7.54 8.16 -5.61
C ILE A 30 -8.65 7.69 -4.65
N ASP A 31 -8.91 6.38 -4.58
CA ASP A 31 -9.94 5.82 -3.70
C ASP A 31 -9.62 6.06 -2.21
N ILE A 32 -8.36 5.87 -1.79
CA ILE A 32 -7.92 6.15 -0.41
C ILE A 32 -8.06 7.65 -0.08
N GLU A 33 -7.67 8.53 -1.01
CA GLU A 33 -7.76 9.98 -0.79
C GLU A 33 -9.21 10.46 -0.75
N SER A 34 -10.05 9.95 -1.64
CA SER A 34 -11.50 10.22 -1.63
C SER A 34 -12.13 9.78 -0.30
N TYR A 35 -11.80 8.57 0.17
CA TYR A 35 -12.25 8.07 1.47
C TYR A 35 -11.80 8.98 2.63
N SER A 36 -10.51 9.33 2.66
CA SER A 36 -9.93 10.26 3.66
C SER A 36 -10.69 11.59 3.71
N HIS A 37 -10.99 12.17 2.54
CA HIS A 37 -11.73 13.43 2.47
C HIS A 37 -13.16 13.31 2.97
N GLN A 38 -13.90 12.28 2.54
CA GLN A 38 -15.28 12.06 2.96
C GLN A 38 -15.39 11.89 4.47
N GLU A 39 -14.50 11.10 5.07
CA GLU A 39 -14.51 10.86 6.52
C GLU A 39 -14.12 12.11 7.30
N ARG A 40 -13.16 12.91 6.83
CA ARG A 40 -12.83 14.19 7.46
C ARG A 40 -14.02 15.15 7.46
N ILE A 41 -14.76 15.21 6.36
CA ILE A 41 -15.98 16.03 6.27
C ILE A 41 -17.01 15.54 7.28
N LYS A 42 -17.22 14.23 7.36
CA LYS A 42 -18.14 13.63 8.32
C LYS A 42 -17.78 13.96 9.77
N ILE A 43 -16.51 13.75 10.15
CA ILE A 43 -16.01 14.10 11.51
C ILE A 43 -16.25 15.58 11.82
N LEU A 44 -15.96 16.47 10.86
CA LEU A 44 -16.19 17.90 11.03
C LEU A 44 -17.67 18.25 11.20
N GLN A 45 -18.55 17.63 10.41
CA GLN A 45 -20.00 17.84 10.53
C GLN A 45 -20.53 17.32 11.88
N GLU A 46 -20.03 16.17 12.34
CA GLU A 46 -20.41 15.61 13.64
C GLU A 46 -19.90 16.48 14.81
N ALA A 47 -18.68 17.00 14.71
CA ALA A 47 -18.11 17.92 15.69
C ALA A 47 -18.87 19.24 15.74
N ASP A 48 -19.22 19.82 14.59
CA ASP A 48 -19.99 21.06 14.48
C ASP A 48 -21.38 20.90 15.13
N ASN A 49 -22.07 19.80 14.82
CA ASN A 49 -23.34 19.45 15.45
C ASN A 49 -23.20 19.26 16.97
N CYS A 50 -22.13 18.62 17.44
CA CYS A 50 -21.89 18.43 18.88
C CYS A 50 -21.71 19.77 19.58
N ILE A 51 -20.83 20.63 19.03
CA ILE A 51 -20.53 21.95 19.58
C ILE A 51 -21.77 22.84 19.60
N HIS A 52 -22.59 22.81 18.54
CA HIS A 52 -23.82 23.59 18.47
C HIS A 52 -24.82 23.26 19.58
N ASN A 53 -24.83 22.00 20.05
CA ASN A 53 -25.74 21.53 21.09
C ASN A 53 -25.16 21.61 22.50
N ALA A 54 -23.87 21.92 22.65
CA ALA A 54 -23.22 22.04 23.95
C ALA A 54 -23.71 23.29 24.70
N LYS A 55 -24.16 23.09 25.93
CA LYS A 55 -24.68 24.14 26.83
C LYS A 55 -23.68 24.57 27.88
N THR A 56 -22.65 23.76 28.10
CA THR A 56 -21.62 23.99 29.12
C THR A 56 -20.22 23.90 28.52
N ARG A 57 -19.25 24.44 29.24
CA ARG A 57 -17.84 24.38 28.83
C ARG A 57 -17.33 22.94 28.83
N GLU A 58 -17.80 22.13 29.78
CA GLU A 58 -17.47 20.72 29.91
C GLU A 58 -17.97 19.93 28.70
N GLU A 59 -19.21 20.16 28.27
CA GLU A 59 -19.79 19.55 27.06
C GLU A 59 -19.02 19.96 25.80
N TYR A 60 -18.66 21.24 25.68
CA TYR A 60 -17.88 21.73 24.55
C TYR A 60 -16.50 21.03 24.46
N LYS A 61 -15.79 20.91 25.59
CA LYS A 61 -14.50 20.17 25.65
C LYS A 61 -14.66 18.69 25.32
N ALA A 62 -15.77 18.08 25.73
CA ALA A 62 -16.05 16.68 25.38
C ALA A 62 -16.24 16.51 23.86
N CYS A 63 -16.86 17.48 23.17
CA CYS A 63 -16.95 17.48 21.71
C CYS A 63 -15.57 17.60 21.04
N GLU A 64 -14.69 18.49 21.53
CA GLU A 64 -13.32 18.62 21.00
C GLU A 64 -12.49 17.34 21.17
N GLU A 65 -12.57 16.71 22.34
CA GLU A 65 -11.84 15.46 22.59
C GLU A 65 -12.39 14.31 21.73
N LYS A 66 -13.70 14.24 21.53
CA LYS A 66 -14.32 13.28 20.61
C LYS A 66 -13.82 13.46 19.17
N GLU A 67 -13.84 14.69 18.66
CA GLU A 67 -13.34 15.02 17.32
C GLU A 67 -11.88 14.61 17.13
N LYS A 68 -11.06 14.89 18.13
CA LYS A 68 -9.63 14.54 18.15
C LYS A 68 -9.42 13.02 18.07
N GLN A 69 -10.18 12.25 18.86
CA GLN A 69 -10.12 10.80 18.87
C GLN A 69 -10.54 10.21 17.53
N GLU A 70 -11.62 10.71 16.92
CA GLU A 70 -12.09 10.27 15.61
C GLU A 70 -11.07 10.57 14.51
N ARG A 71 -10.43 11.75 14.56
CA ARG A 71 -9.33 12.07 13.64
C ARG A 71 -8.13 11.14 13.81
N GLU A 72 -7.80 10.75 15.04
CA GLU A 72 -6.71 9.82 15.31
C GLU A 72 -7.01 8.42 14.77
N GLN A 73 -8.23 7.94 14.98
CA GLN A 73 -8.69 6.68 14.42
C GLN A 73 -8.66 6.71 12.88
N LEU A 74 -9.11 7.80 12.26
CA LEU A 74 -9.04 7.97 10.81
C LEU A 74 -7.59 7.96 10.32
N ARG A 75 -6.67 8.67 10.99
CA ARG A 75 -5.24 8.65 10.63
C ARG A 75 -4.67 7.24 10.67
N GLN A 76 -4.97 6.46 11.71
CA GLN A 76 -4.51 5.07 11.81
C GLN A 76 -5.08 4.20 10.69
N LYS A 77 -6.37 4.36 10.38
CA LYS A 77 -7.02 3.60 9.31
C LYS A 77 -6.40 3.90 7.93
N ILE A 78 -6.20 5.19 7.62
CA ILE A 78 -5.53 5.60 6.37
C ILE A 78 -4.10 5.09 6.30
N PHE A 79 -3.37 5.11 7.42
CA PHE A 79 -2.04 4.51 7.52
C PHE A 79 -2.06 3.02 7.14
N GLU A 80 -2.96 2.23 7.74
CA GLU A 80 -3.08 0.79 7.44
C GLU A 80 -3.44 0.52 5.98
N MET A 81 -4.37 1.31 5.40
CA MET A 81 -4.74 1.19 3.98
C MET A 81 -3.53 1.42 3.06
N ARG A 82 -2.75 2.49 3.31
CA ARG A 82 -1.56 2.82 2.53
C ARG A 82 -0.45 1.77 2.71
N LYS A 83 -0.29 1.25 3.93
CA LYS A 83 0.64 0.17 4.24
C LYS A 83 0.29 -1.11 3.47
N GLN A 84 -0.99 -1.49 3.45
CA GLN A 84 -1.47 -2.65 2.69
C GLN A 84 -1.22 -2.48 1.19
N GLU A 85 -1.57 -1.32 0.63
CA GLU A 85 -1.30 -1.01 -0.79
C GLU A 85 0.20 -1.14 -1.12
N LEU A 86 1.07 -0.63 -0.24
CA LEU A 86 2.51 -0.75 -0.41
C LEU A 86 2.97 -2.21 -0.35
N LEU A 87 2.45 -3.02 0.57
CA LEU A 87 2.79 -4.45 0.65
C LEU A 87 2.38 -5.21 -0.59
N GLU A 88 1.18 -4.95 -1.14
CA GLU A 88 0.74 -5.54 -2.40
C GLU A 88 1.73 -5.21 -3.54
N LYS A 89 2.17 -3.94 -3.62
CA LYS A 89 3.17 -3.49 -4.61
C LYS A 89 4.54 -4.12 -4.42
N LEU A 90 4.95 -4.39 -3.19
CA LEU A 90 6.23 -5.05 -2.92
C LEU A 90 6.15 -6.56 -3.18
N ASN A 91 5.00 -7.18 -2.92
CA ASN A 91 4.79 -8.61 -3.15
C ASN A 91 4.68 -8.96 -4.63
N SER A 92 4.14 -8.06 -5.47
CA SER A 92 4.10 -8.24 -6.92
C SER A 92 5.48 -8.11 -7.57
N ARG A 93 6.50 -7.63 -6.85
CA ARG A 93 7.87 -7.44 -7.36
C ARG A 93 8.78 -8.56 -6.87
N PRO A 94 9.24 -9.47 -7.75
CA PRO A 94 10.02 -10.64 -7.34
C PRO A 94 11.41 -10.28 -6.81
N ASN A 95 11.97 -9.15 -7.24
CA ASN A 95 13.34 -8.75 -6.92
C ASN A 95 13.45 -7.90 -5.64
N ILE A 96 12.37 -7.74 -4.87
CA ILE A 96 12.41 -6.98 -3.61
C ILE A 96 12.84 -7.90 -2.47
N PRO A 97 13.91 -7.57 -1.72
CA PRO A 97 14.37 -8.34 -0.57
C PRO A 97 13.27 -8.54 0.49
N GLN A 98 13.20 -9.74 1.05
CA GLN A 98 12.25 -10.07 2.12
C GLN A 98 12.38 -9.12 3.31
N LYS A 99 13.60 -8.73 3.69
CA LYS A 99 13.84 -7.74 4.76
C LYS A 99 13.07 -6.43 4.59
N ILE A 100 12.88 -5.95 3.35
CA ILE A 100 12.13 -4.72 3.08
C ILE A 100 10.63 -4.97 3.21
N LYS A 101 10.15 -6.13 2.75
CA LYS A 101 8.74 -6.54 2.92
C LYS A 101 8.39 -6.65 4.41
N ASP A 102 9.26 -7.28 5.19
CA ASP A 102 9.11 -7.42 6.64
C ASP A 102 9.17 -6.07 7.35
N CYS A 103 10.04 -5.16 6.92
CA CYS A 103 10.08 -3.78 7.43
C CYS A 103 8.72 -3.11 7.28
N VAL A 104 8.16 -3.10 6.07
CA VAL A 104 6.85 -2.48 5.80
C VAL A 104 5.74 -3.19 6.58
N ALA A 105 5.76 -4.53 6.66
CA ALA A 105 4.76 -5.31 7.37
C ALA A 105 4.72 -5.01 8.87
N ASN A 106 5.89 -4.77 9.47
CA ASN A 106 6.03 -4.51 10.91
C ASN A 106 5.95 -3.02 11.28
N ALA A 107 5.90 -2.11 10.32
CA ALA A 107 5.75 -0.69 10.59
C ALA A 107 4.38 -0.40 11.25
N THR A 108 4.39 0.33 12.37
CA THR A 108 3.19 0.70 13.14
C THR A 108 2.83 2.17 12.99
N ASN A 109 3.70 2.99 12.39
CA ASN A 109 3.48 4.41 12.17
C ASN A 109 4.20 4.94 10.91
N HIS A 110 3.90 6.18 10.55
CA HIS A 110 4.42 6.82 9.35
C HIS A 110 5.96 7.01 9.37
N GLU A 111 6.55 7.24 10.53
CA GLU A 111 8.00 7.41 10.67
C GLU A 111 8.73 6.09 10.34
N GLN A 112 8.23 4.97 10.83
CA GLN A 112 8.75 3.64 10.52
C GLN A 112 8.58 3.30 9.03
N LEU A 113 7.43 3.62 8.42
CA LEU A 113 7.25 3.46 6.96
C LEU A 113 8.26 4.30 6.17
N LYS A 114 8.54 5.53 6.60
CA LYS A 114 9.56 6.39 5.98
C LYS A 114 10.94 5.75 6.06
N ALA A 115 11.30 5.18 7.21
CA ALA A 115 12.56 4.45 7.36
C ALA A 115 12.65 3.24 6.41
N CYS A 116 11.58 2.44 6.28
CA CYS A 116 11.52 1.34 5.32
C CYS A 116 11.65 1.82 3.87
N HIS A 117 11.11 3.00 3.55
CA HIS A 117 11.21 3.60 2.22
C HIS A 117 12.66 3.98 1.87
N GLU A 118 13.44 4.50 2.81
CA GLU A 118 14.86 4.80 2.57
C GLU A 118 15.66 3.52 2.29
N GLN A 119 15.43 2.43 3.03
CA GLN A 119 16.06 1.12 2.74
C GLN A 119 15.72 0.61 1.32
N LEU A 120 14.49 0.84 0.87
CA LEU A 120 14.06 0.47 -0.48
C LEU A 120 14.76 1.33 -1.55
N LYS A 121 15.03 2.62 -1.28
CA LYS A 121 15.80 3.48 -2.20
C LYS A 121 17.23 3.01 -2.31
N GLU A 122 17.90 2.74 -1.20
CA GLU A 122 19.29 2.25 -1.16
C GLU A 122 19.42 0.96 -1.97
N PHE A 123 18.55 -0.02 -1.72
CA PHE A 123 18.52 -1.26 -2.49
C PHE A 123 18.35 -1.03 -4.01
N ARG A 124 17.49 -0.09 -4.41
CA ARG A 124 17.30 0.24 -5.83
C ARG A 124 18.54 0.90 -6.44
N LEU A 125 19.31 1.68 -5.68
CA LEU A 125 20.55 2.27 -6.13
C LEU A 125 21.62 1.20 -6.33
N GLU A 126 21.80 0.30 -5.38
CA GLU A 126 22.72 -0.85 -5.48
C GLU A 126 22.42 -1.72 -6.71
N MET A 127 21.14 -2.03 -6.94
CA MET A 127 20.71 -2.79 -8.13
C MET A 127 21.01 -2.08 -9.45
N LYS A 128 20.89 -0.74 -9.49
CA LYS A 128 21.23 0.05 -10.68
C LYS A 128 22.74 0.02 -10.95
N GLU A 129 23.56 0.20 -9.92
CA GLU A 129 25.02 0.18 -10.05
C GLU A 129 25.54 -1.18 -10.53
N ASN A 130 25.03 -2.28 -9.94
CA ASN A 130 25.41 -3.63 -10.33
C ASN A 130 25.02 -3.94 -11.78
N LYS A 131 23.84 -3.47 -12.23
CA LYS A 131 23.42 -3.59 -13.63
C LYS A 131 24.35 -2.84 -14.59
N MET A 132 24.83 -1.66 -14.20
CA MET A 132 25.78 -0.89 -15.03
C MET A 132 27.16 -1.55 -15.11
N LYS A 133 27.68 -2.08 -13.99
CA LYS A 133 28.97 -2.78 -13.95
C LYS A 133 28.95 -4.09 -14.75
N GLY A 134 27.88 -4.88 -14.65
CA GLY A 134 27.72 -6.12 -15.42
C GLY A 134 27.71 -5.91 -16.94
N ASN A 135 27.12 -4.81 -17.42
CA ASN A 135 27.14 -4.46 -18.84
C ASN A 135 28.51 -3.95 -19.32
N SER A 136 29.36 -3.45 -18.43
CA SER A 136 30.70 -2.96 -18.77
C SER A 136 31.73 -4.08 -18.92
N GLN A 137 31.45 -5.29 -18.44
CA GLN A 137 32.34 -6.46 -18.55
C GLN A 137 32.06 -7.33 -19.80
N MET A 138 31.05 -6.96 -20.60
CA MET A 138 30.70 -7.65 -21.87
C MET A 138 31.14 -6.86 -23.13
N LYS A 139 32.00 -5.85 -22.99
CA LYS A 139 32.64 -5.13 -24.09
C LYS A 139 34.15 -5.35 -24.02
#